data_AF-A0A0T0MIS8-F1
#
_entry.id   AF-A0A0T0MIS8-F1
#
_cell.length_a   1.000
_cell.length_b   1.000
_cell.length_c   1.000
_cell.angle_alpha   90.00
_cell.angle_beta   90.00
_cell.angle_gamma   90.00
#
_symmetry.space_group_name_H-M   'P 1'
#
loop_
_entity.id
_entity.type
_entity.pdbx_description
1 polymer ?
#
loop_
_entity_poly.entity_id
_entity_poly.type
_entity_poly.pdbx_seq_one_letter_code
_entity_poly.pdbx_strand_id
1 'polypeptide(L)'
;MLTLAGCGGSDNAGDAVEHPEGSRALVLNQPTAVGDYRVVASNVTADEAGIDVVSDGPAEGGTVALGDEATIGGFTFTLVDIELDEKDSAPGGSRTTVWILPAD
;
A
#
# COMPACT_ATOMS: atom_id res chain seq x y z
N MET A 1 36.26 32.81 4.13
CA MET A 1 35.07 32.03 3.69
C MET A 1 35.45 31.29 2.43
N LEU A 2 35.79 30.01 2.55
CA LEU A 2 36.19 29.15 1.44
C LEU A 2 34.95 28.55 0.77
N THR A 3 34.82 28.87 -0.52
CA THR A 3 34.51 27.99 -1.66
C THR A 3 33.13 27.32 -1.78
N LEU A 4 32.46 27.74 -2.86
CA LEU A 4 31.48 27.02 -3.67
C LEU A 4 31.87 25.55 -3.89
N ALA A 5 30.90 24.63 -3.70
CA ALA A 5 30.84 23.38 -4.43
C ALA A 5 29.37 23.16 -4.83
N GLY A 6 29.06 23.52 -6.08
CA GLY A 6 27.90 23.00 -6.77
C GLY A 6 28.22 21.61 -7.32
N CYS A 7 27.34 20.66 -7.02
CA CYS A 7 27.07 19.43 -7.77
C CYS A 7 25.56 19.25 -7.56
N GLY A 8 24.68 19.42 -8.54
CA GLY A 8 24.75 18.90 -9.90
C GLY A 8 23.91 17.63 -9.91
N GLY A 9 22.66 17.73 -10.39
CA GLY A 9 21.72 16.61 -10.46
C GLY A 9 20.28 17.08 -10.52
N SER A 10 19.91 17.72 -11.63
CA SER A 10 18.52 17.91 -12.00
C SER A 10 18.04 16.63 -12.67
N ASP A 11 17.42 15.72 -11.94
CA ASP A 11 16.70 14.59 -12.52
C ASP A 11 15.56 14.23 -11.57
N ASN A 12 14.32 14.44 -12.03
CA ASN A 12 13.03 14.02 -11.45
C ASN A 12 13.18 12.96 -10.33
N ALA A 13 13.32 13.41 -9.08
CA ALA A 13 12.80 12.63 -7.97
C ALA A 13 11.30 12.81 -8.07
N GLY A 14 10.60 11.87 -8.73
CA GLY A 14 9.14 11.86 -8.72
C GLY A 14 8.69 12.09 -7.29
N ASP A 15 7.81 13.07 -7.08
CA ASP A 15 7.34 13.45 -5.76
C ASP A 15 7.05 12.18 -4.96
N ALA A 16 7.71 12.03 -3.82
CA ALA A 16 7.40 10.91 -2.93
C ALA A 16 5.91 11.02 -2.61
N VAL A 17 5.13 10.01 -2.98
CA VAL A 17 3.70 10.01 -2.67
C VAL A 17 3.58 10.03 -1.15
N GLU A 18 3.12 11.15 -0.60
CA GLU A 18 2.93 11.30 0.84
C GLU A 18 1.68 10.55 1.25
N HIS A 19 1.84 9.48 2.03
CA HIS A 19 0.73 8.74 2.61
C HIS A 19 0.25 9.42 3.90
N PRO A 20 -1.07 9.43 4.18
CA PRO A 20 -1.60 9.93 5.45
C PRO A 20 -0.92 9.30 6.67
N GLU A 21 -0.77 10.09 7.74
CA GLU A 21 -0.29 9.54 9.01
C GLU A 21 -1.20 8.41 9.49
N GLY A 22 -0.60 7.30 9.94
CA GLY A 22 -1.33 6.11 10.34
C GLY A 22 -1.55 5.08 9.23
N SER A 23 -1.24 5.39 7.97
CA SER A 23 -1.32 4.42 6.88
C SER A 23 -0.39 3.20 7.08
N ARG A 24 -0.75 2.09 6.45
CA ARG A 24 -0.03 0.80 6.49
C ARG A 24 0.15 0.28 5.07
N ALA A 25 1.39 -0.10 4.77
CA ALA A 25 1.74 -0.76 3.52
C ALA A 25 1.43 -2.26 3.59
N LEU A 26 0.68 -2.74 2.61
CA LEU A 26 0.37 -4.15 2.37
C LEU A 26 1.13 -4.59 1.12
N VAL A 27 2.10 -5.47 1.29
CA VAL A 27 2.81 -6.07 0.15
C VAL A 27 1.90 -7.13 -0.48
N LEU A 28 1.79 -7.11 -1.81
CA LEU A 28 0.95 -8.03 -2.58
C LEU A 28 1.20 -9.49 -2.16
N ASN A 29 0.11 -10.21 -1.89
CA ASN A 29 0.08 -11.60 -1.46
C ASN A 29 0.89 -11.90 -0.18
N GLN A 30 1.19 -10.88 0.63
CA GLN A 30 1.88 -11.05 1.90
C GLN A 30 0.99 -10.63 3.08
N PRO A 31 0.75 -11.52 4.05
CA PRO A 31 0.03 -11.16 5.27
C PRO A 31 0.77 -10.07 6.06
N THR A 32 0.05 -9.00 6.37
CA THR A 32 0.53 -7.86 7.15
C THR A 32 -0.31 -7.71 8.41
N ALA A 33 0.35 -7.54 9.56
CA ALA A 33 -0.35 -7.35 10.84
C ALA A 33 -0.79 -5.88 11.00
N VAL A 34 -2.07 -5.68 11.28
CA VAL A 34 -2.67 -4.35 11.52
C VAL A 34 -3.57 -4.45 12.74
N GLY A 35 -3.06 -4.03 13.90
CA GLY A 35 -3.74 -4.26 15.18
C GLY A 35 -3.92 -5.76 15.44
N ASP A 36 -5.15 -6.17 15.75
CA ASP A 36 -5.53 -7.57 15.98
C ASP A 36 -5.85 -8.35 14.69
N TYR A 37 -5.74 -7.69 13.52
CA TYR A 37 -6.06 -8.27 12.22
C TYR A 37 -4.80 -8.65 11.43
N ARG A 38 -4.94 -9.65 10.55
CA ARG A 38 -4.00 -9.88 9.45
C ARG A 38 -4.68 -9.54 8.14
N VAL A 39 -4.08 -8.65 7.37
CA VAL A 39 -4.62 -8.17 6.11
C VAL A 39 -3.70 -8.62 4.97
N VAL A 40 -4.29 -9.10 3.87
CA VAL A 40 -3.60 -9.51 2.66
C VAL A 40 -4.19 -8.74 1.48
N ALA A 41 -3.34 -8.06 0.72
CA ALA A 41 -3.74 -7.49 -0.57
C ALA A 41 -3.53 -8.51 -1.70
N SER A 42 -4.49 -8.63 -2.61
CA SER A 42 -4.47 -9.51 -3.78
C SER A 42 -5.14 -8.82 -4.98
N ASN A 43 -5.00 -9.39 -6.18
CA ASN A 43 -5.70 -8.92 -7.40
C ASN A 43 -5.64 -7.39 -7.62
N VAL A 44 -4.46 -6.79 -7.42
CA VAL A 44 -4.28 -5.33 -7.40
C VAL A 44 -4.19 -4.77 -8.83
N THR A 45 -4.95 -3.72 -9.11
CA THR A 45 -4.91 -2.90 -10.33
C THR A 45 -4.46 -1.48 -9.98
N ALA A 46 -4.58 -0.52 -10.91
CA ALA A 46 -4.21 0.87 -10.65
C ALA A 46 -5.25 1.61 -9.78
N ASP A 47 -6.45 1.05 -9.66
CA ASP A 47 -7.65 1.70 -9.12
C ASP A 47 -8.36 0.86 -8.06
N GLU A 48 -8.06 -0.43 -7.92
CA GLU A 48 -8.65 -1.29 -6.89
C GLU A 48 -7.69 -2.38 -6.40
N ALA A 49 -8.01 -2.93 -5.23
CA ALA A 49 -7.32 -4.07 -4.66
C ALA A 49 -8.32 -5.05 -4.04
N GLY A 50 -8.09 -6.34 -4.24
CA GLY A 50 -8.69 -7.37 -3.40
C GLY A 50 -8.04 -7.34 -2.01
N ILE A 51 -8.85 -7.32 -0.96
CA ILE A 51 -8.40 -7.30 0.42
C ILE A 51 -9.05 -8.46 1.16
N ASP A 52 -8.22 -9.32 1.76
CA ASP A 52 -8.65 -10.37 2.69
C ASP A 52 -8.22 -9.99 4.11
N VAL A 53 -9.13 -10.13 5.07
CA VAL A 53 -8.93 -9.85 6.49
C VAL A 53 -9.15 -11.14 7.28
N VAL A 54 -8.17 -11.47 8.12
CA VAL A 54 -8.22 -12.58 9.07
C VAL A 54 -8.17 -12.03 10.49
N SER A 55 -9.17 -12.40 11.29
CA SER A 55 -9.27 -12.13 12.73
C SER A 55 -9.38 -13.46 13.50
N ASP A 56 -10.09 -13.50 14.63
CA ASP A 56 -10.38 -14.74 15.37
C ASP A 56 -11.37 -15.69 14.65
N GLY A 57 -11.90 -15.28 13.49
CA GLY A 57 -12.89 -16.01 12.70
C GLY A 57 -12.38 -16.51 11.33
N PRO A 58 -13.28 -16.97 10.44
CA PRO A 58 -12.94 -17.24 9.05
C PRO A 58 -12.42 -15.97 8.37
N ALA A 59 -11.55 -16.15 7.37
CA ALA A 59 -11.12 -15.04 6.53
C ALA A 59 -12.33 -14.46 5.76
N GLU A 60 -12.46 -13.14 5.77
CA GLU A 60 -13.42 -12.39 4.96
C GLU A 60 -12.68 -11.55 3.94
N GLY A 61 -13.24 -11.34 2.75
CA GLY A 61 -12.58 -10.60 1.70
C GLY A 61 -13.52 -9.87 0.75
N GLY A 62 -12.98 -8.87 0.06
CA GLY A 62 -13.69 -8.06 -0.91
C GLY A 62 -12.76 -7.19 -1.76
N THR A 63 -13.29 -6.62 -2.83
CA THR A 63 -12.57 -5.63 -3.66
C THR A 63 -12.87 -4.23 -3.14
N VAL A 64 -11.85 -3.41 -2.99
CA VAL A 64 -11.94 -2.02 -2.52
C VAL A 64 -11.30 -1.12 -3.57
N ALA A 65 -11.98 -0.03 -3.95
CA ALA A 65 -11.47 0.95 -4.89
C ALA A 65 -10.65 2.04 -4.18
N LEU A 66 -9.73 2.65 -4.91
CA LEU A 66 -8.85 3.69 -4.41
C LEU A 66 -9.68 4.92 -3.96
N GLY A 67 -9.45 5.35 -2.72
CA GLY A 67 -10.17 6.43 -2.05
C GLY A 67 -11.40 5.97 -1.26
N ASP A 68 -11.87 4.73 -1.45
CA ASP A 68 -13.06 4.24 -0.76
C ASP A 68 -12.76 3.71 0.64
N GLU A 69 -13.72 3.89 1.54
CA GLU A 69 -13.77 3.23 2.84
C GLU A 69 -14.53 1.90 2.73
N ALA A 70 -13.97 0.85 3.33
CA ALA A 70 -14.57 -0.48 3.37
C ALA A 70 -14.51 -1.06 4.79
N THR A 71 -15.43 -1.97 5.08
CA THR A 71 -15.41 -2.78 6.31
C THR A 71 -15.46 -4.26 5.93
N ILE A 72 -14.43 -5.01 6.32
CA ILE A 72 -14.26 -6.43 6.00
C ILE A 72 -13.84 -7.17 7.27
N GLY A 73 -14.53 -8.25 7.68
CA GLY A 73 -14.17 -8.99 8.89
C GLY A 73 -14.21 -8.16 10.17
N GLY A 74 -15.01 -7.08 10.18
CA GLY A 74 -15.07 -6.12 11.28
C GLY A 74 -13.90 -5.12 11.34
N PHE A 75 -13.01 -5.12 10.35
CA PHE A 75 -11.94 -4.14 10.20
C PHE A 75 -12.33 -3.07 9.18
N THR A 76 -12.38 -1.81 9.61
CA THR A 76 -12.72 -0.66 8.76
C THR A 76 -11.46 0.09 8.34
N PHE A 77 -11.33 0.41 7.06
CA PHE A 77 -10.18 1.12 6.51
C PHE A 77 -10.53 1.86 5.21
N THR A 78 -9.71 2.84 4.86
CA THR A 78 -9.71 3.48 3.53
C THR A 78 -8.54 2.97 2.71
N LEU A 79 -8.76 2.64 1.44
CA LEU A 79 -7.68 2.38 0.49
C LEU A 79 -7.13 3.72 -0.01
N VAL A 80 -5.89 4.07 0.35
CA VAL A 80 -5.36 5.43 0.13
C VAL A 80 -4.39 5.55 -1.03
N ASP A 81 -3.69 4.46 -1.38
CA ASP A 81 -2.75 4.46 -2.51
C ASP A 81 -2.48 3.05 -3.01
N ILE A 82 -2.08 2.96 -4.29
CA ILE A 82 -1.60 1.72 -4.91
C ILE A 82 -0.34 2.03 -5.72
N GLU A 83 0.75 1.39 -5.32
CA GLU A 83 2.00 1.40 -6.07
C GLU A 83 2.12 0.09 -6.85
N LEU A 84 1.90 0.17 -8.17
CA LEU A 84 2.13 -0.95 -9.08
C LEU A 84 3.60 -0.98 -9.50
N ASP A 85 4.22 -2.16 -9.41
CA ASP A 85 5.55 -2.38 -9.96
C ASP A 85 5.46 -2.60 -11.47
N GLU A 86 5.78 -1.57 -12.25
CA GLU A 86 5.80 -1.63 -13.71
C GLU A 86 7.04 -2.39 -14.22
N LYS A 87 6.95 -3.73 -14.25
CA LYS A 87 7.56 -4.71 -15.18
C LYS A 87 9.07 -4.66 -15.58
N ASP A 88 9.85 -3.68 -15.16
CA ASP A 88 11.32 -3.65 -15.33
C ASP A 88 12.08 -4.10 -14.07
N SER A 89 11.35 -4.42 -13.00
CA SER A 89 11.91 -5.07 -11.80
C SER A 89 12.28 -6.52 -12.10
N ALA A 90 13.50 -6.90 -11.70
CA ALA A 90 14.10 -8.21 -11.94
C ALA A 90 13.14 -9.39 -11.66
N PRO A 91 13.26 -10.52 -12.39
CA PRO A 91 12.38 -11.67 -12.20
C PRO A 91 12.45 -12.17 -10.75
N GLY A 92 11.29 -12.18 -10.07
CA GLY A 92 11.13 -12.79 -8.76
C GLY A 92 10.61 -11.88 -7.64
N GLY A 93 10.33 -10.60 -7.89
CA GLY A 93 9.73 -9.73 -6.87
C GLY A 93 8.81 -8.69 -7.47
N SER A 94 7.52 -9.01 -7.59
CA SER A 94 6.50 -7.96 -7.75
C SER A 94 6.47 -7.18 -6.44
N ARG A 95 6.90 -5.92 -6.47
CA ARG A 95 6.90 -5.02 -5.31
C ARG A 95 5.58 -4.28 -5.11
N THR A 96 4.53 -4.69 -5.82
CA THR A 96 3.21 -4.07 -5.72
C THR A 96 2.80 -3.91 -4.26
N THR A 97 2.57 -2.66 -3.87
CA THR A 97 2.26 -2.29 -2.50
C THR A 97 0.96 -1.49 -2.49
N VAL A 98 0.08 -1.85 -1.57
CA VAL A 98 -1.21 -1.19 -1.36
C VAL A 98 -1.14 -0.48 -0.02
N TRP A 99 -1.58 0.77 0.04
CA TRP A 99 -1.61 1.53 1.29
C TRP A 99 -3.04 1.65 1.79
N ILE A 100 -3.26 1.26 3.04
CA ILE A 100 -4.54 1.43 3.72
C ILE A 100 -4.39 2.37 4.90
N LEU A 101 -5.45 3.11 5.22
CA LEU A 101 -5.57 3.88 6.45
C LEU A 101 -6.66 3.22 7.31
N PRO A 102 -6.31 2.55 8.42
CA PRO A 102 -7.31 2.04 9.35
C PRO A 102 -8.19 3.19 9.88
N ALA A 103 -9.49 2.97 9.95
CA ALA A 103 -10.38 3.86 10.69
C ALA A 103 -10.25 3.48 12.18
N ASP A 104 -9.75 4.39 13.01
CA ASP A 104 -9.57 4.19 14.46
C ASP A 104 -10.85 3.72 15.19
#